data_AF-A0A9Q4L4S7-F1
#
_entry.id   AF-A0A9Q4L4S7-F1
#
_cell.length_a   1.000
_cell.length_b   1.000
_cell.length_c   1.000
_cell.angle_alpha   90.00
_cell.angle_beta   90.00
_cell.angle_gamma   90.00
#
_symmetry.space_group_name_H-M   'P 1'
#
loop_
_entity.id
_entity.type
_entity.pdbx_description
1 polymer ?
#
loop_
_entity_poly.entity_id
_entity_poly.type
_entity_poly.pdbx_seq_one_letter_code
_entity_poly.pdbx_strand_id
1 'polypeptide(L)' 'MSLENEPTPETPTCSRCGIEMERRGAGTEKPIPLIGSELEFQQFGCPECGQGARFERSVDEEEWSRAGV' A
#
# COMPACT_ATOMS: atom_id res chain seq x y z
N MET A 1 -11.44 18.73 16.24
CA MET A 1 -11.02 18.75 14.82
C MET A 1 -10.61 17.32 14.51
N SER A 2 -11.45 16.60 13.76
CA SER A 2 -11.41 15.15 13.65
C SER A 2 -10.15 14.68 12.90
N LEU A 3 -9.34 13.87 13.58
CA LEU A 3 -8.11 13.24 13.11
C LEU A 3 -8.43 11.96 12.31
N GLU A 4 -9.25 12.03 11.27
CA GLU A 4 -9.69 10.81 10.59
C GLU A 4 -9.96 11.10 9.11
N ASN A 5 -8.92 11.46 8.35
CA ASN A 5 -8.98 11.36 6.90
C ASN A 5 -7.59 11.07 6.32
N GLU A 6 -6.84 10.17 6.98
CA GLU A 6 -5.82 9.43 6.26
C GLU A 6 -6.59 8.39 5.43
N PRO A 7 -6.53 8.43 4.08
CA PRO A 7 -7.13 7.40 3.25
C PRO A 7 -6.41 6.10 3.58
N THR A 8 -7.00 5.33 4.50
CA THR A 8 -6.58 3.97 4.78
C THR A 8 -6.98 3.22 3.53
N PRO A 9 -6.04 2.77 2.68
CA PRO A 9 -6.42 2.14 1.44
C PRO A 9 -7.22 0.90 1.79
N GLU A 10 -8.35 0.80 1.13
CA GLU A 10 -9.23 -0.36 1.15
C GLU A 10 -8.42 -1.64 1.09
N THR A 11 -8.65 -2.54 2.06
CA THR A 11 -7.95 -3.82 2.16
C THR A 11 -8.15 -4.59 0.87
N PRO A 12 -7.08 -4.88 0.11
CA PRO A 12 -7.23 -5.49 -1.20
C PRO A 12 -7.72 -6.92 -1.04
N THR A 13 -8.62 -7.34 -1.93
CA THR A 13 -9.06 -8.73 -1.97
C THR A 13 -8.01 -9.59 -2.68
N CYS A 14 -7.69 -10.75 -2.10
CA CYS A 14 -6.81 -11.72 -2.73
C CYS A 14 -7.45 -12.26 -4.01
N SER A 15 -6.82 -12.02 -5.17
CA SER A 15 -7.31 -12.51 -6.47
C SER A 15 -7.42 -14.04 -6.58
N ARG A 16 -6.72 -14.79 -5.72
CA ARG A 16 -6.76 -16.25 -5.69
C ARG A 16 -7.83 -16.79 -4.73
N CYS A 17 -7.89 -16.25 -3.52
CA CYS A 17 -8.76 -16.77 -2.45
C CYS A 17 -10.11 -16.06 -2.35
N GLY A 18 -10.26 -14.86 -2.94
CA GLY A 18 -11.47 -14.06 -2.83
C GLY A 18 -11.72 -13.45 -1.44
N ILE A 19 -10.75 -13.54 -0.53
CA ILE A 19 -10.83 -12.99 0.83
C ILE A 19 -10.05 -11.68 0.94
N GLU A 20 -10.39 -10.87 1.94
CA GLU A 20 -9.61 -9.67 2.28
C GLU A 20 -8.18 -10.04 2.71
N MET A 21 -7.20 -9.31 2.19
CA MET A 21 -5.81 -9.46 2.61
C MET A 21 -5.55 -8.66 3.87
N GLU A 22 -4.65 -9.15 4.72
CA GLU A 22 -4.27 -8.48 5.96
C GLU A 22 -3.08 -7.56 5.72
N ARG A 23 -3.08 -6.38 6.35
CA ARG A 23 -1.95 -5.45 6.28
C ARG A 23 -0.75 -6.05 7.03
N ARG A 24 0.35 -6.26 6.31
CA ARG A 24 1.61 -6.80 6.84
C ARG A 24 2.58 -5.71 7.25
N GLY A 25 2.52 -4.54 6.62
CA GLY A 25 3.38 -3.42 6.95
C GLY A 25 3.07 -2.20 6.10
N ALA A 26 3.47 -1.03 6.59
CA ALA A 26 3.43 0.23 5.87
C ALA A 26 4.69 1.02 6.20
N GLY A 27 5.09 1.92 5.31
CA GLY A 27 6.23 2.79 5.55
C GLY A 27 6.39 3.83 4.45
N THR A 28 7.35 4.72 4.64
CA THR A 28 7.80 5.66 3.62
C THR A 28 9.17 5.25 3.11
N GLU A 29 9.38 5.35 1.81
CA GLU A 29 10.68 5.20 1.18
C GLU A 29 10.99 6.40 0.31
N LYS A 30 12.27 6.73 0.21
CA LYS A 30 12.74 7.74 -0.73
C LYS A 30 13.60 7.05 -1.77
N PRO A 31 13.05 6.67 -2.93
CA PRO A 31 13.76 5.84 -3.91
C PRO A 31 14.98 6.55 -4.48
N ILE A 32 14.97 7.90 -4.54
CA ILE A 32 16.12 8.71 -4.96
C ILE A 32 16.47 9.72 -3.83
N PRO A 33 17.64 9.58 -3.18
CA PRO A 33 18.00 10.37 -1.99
C PRO A 33 17.97 11.90 -2.14
N LEU A 34 18.15 12.41 -3.36
CA LEU A 34 18.33 13.84 -3.64
C LEU A 34 17.20 14.51 -4.44
N ILE A 35 16.44 13.75 -5.23
CA ILE A 35 15.47 14.30 -6.21
C ILE A 35 14.15 13.50 -6.19
N GLY A 36 14.14 12.33 -5.54
CA GLY A 36 12.95 11.48 -5.50
C GLY A 36 11.92 12.03 -4.54
N SER A 37 10.67 12.04 -4.98
CA SER A 37 9.52 12.21 -4.11
C SER A 37 9.49 11.08 -3.08
N GLU A 38 9.09 11.41 -1.86
CA GLU A 38 8.80 10.39 -0.85
C GLU A 38 7.62 9.55 -1.33
N LEU A 39 7.76 8.24 -1.24
CA LEU A 39 6.73 7.27 -1.59
C LEU A 39 6.25 6.61 -0.31
N GLU A 40 4.95 6.61 -0.08
CA GLU A 40 4.32 5.77 0.93
C GLU A 40 4.01 4.42 0.32
N PHE A 41 4.40 3.34 1.00
CA PHE A 41 4.08 1.99 0.59
C PHE A 41 3.26 1.28 1.65
N GLN A 42 2.44 0.34 1.19
CA GLN A 42 1.67 -0.57 2.02
C GLN A 42 1.74 -1.98 1.47
N GLN A 43 1.97 -2.92 2.38
CA GLN A 43 2.12 -4.33 2.07
C GLN A 43 0.98 -5.09 2.71
N PHE A 44 0.33 -5.94 1.92
CA PHE A 44 -0.74 -6.81 2.31
C PHE A 44 -0.36 -8.26 2.01
N GLY A 45 -0.83 -9.19 2.84
CA GLY A 45 -0.63 -10.61 2.66
C GLY A 45 -1.92 -11.37 2.89
N CYS A 46 -2.24 -12.28 1.98
CA CYS A 46 -3.35 -13.21 2.16
C CYS A 46 -2.99 -14.24 3.25
N PRO A 47 -3.77 -14.36 4.34
CA PRO A 47 -3.49 -15.34 5.39
C PRO A 47 -3.61 -16.80 4.91
N GLU A 48 -4.46 -17.06 3.90
CA GLU A 48 -4.76 -18.42 3.44
C GLU A 48 -3.70 -18.96 2.47
N CYS A 49 -3.28 -18.17 1.47
CA CYS A 49 -2.38 -18.64 0.42
C CYS A 49 -0.99 -17.99 0.45
N GLY A 50 -0.76 -17.02 1.34
CA GLY A 50 0.52 -16.30 1.45
C GLY A 50 0.82 -15.32 0.30
N GLN A 51 -0.13 -15.09 -0.63
CA GLN A 51 0.07 -14.14 -1.72
C GLN A 51 0.24 -12.72 -1.16
N GLY A 52 1.29 -12.02 -1.60
CA GLY A 52 1.55 -10.63 -1.22
C GLY A 52 1.00 -9.64 -2.25
N ALA A 53 0.65 -8.45 -1.79
CA ALA A 53 0.39 -7.29 -2.63
C ALA A 53 1.06 -6.06 -2.01
N ARG A 54 1.67 -5.22 -2.85
CA ARG A 54 2.27 -3.94 -2.43
C ARG A 54 1.61 -2.80 -3.21
N PHE A 55 1.18 -1.79 -2.48
CA PHE A 55 0.61 -0.56 -3.01
C PHE A 55 1.55 0.57 -2.67
N GLU A 56 1.73 1.49 -3.61
CA GLU A 56 2.65 2.60 -3.48
C GLU A 56 1.91 3.86 -3.91
N ARG A 57 2.11 4.96 -3.18
CA ARG A 57 1.68 6.29 -3.61
C ARG A 57 2.81 7.28 -3.40
N SER A 58 2.91 8.26 -4.29
CA SER A 58 3.75 9.41 -4.06
C SER A 58 3.10 10.30 -3.01
N VAL A 59 3.87 10.90 -2.10
CA VAL A 59 3.32 11.90 -1.16
C VAL A 59 2.74 13.11 -1.91
N ASP A 60 3.22 13.37 -3.13
CA ASP A 60 2.66 14.36 -4.07
C ASP A 60 1.43 13.85 -4.86
N GLU A 61 1.06 12.57 -4.77
CA GLU A 61 -0.08 11.97 -5.46
C GLU A 61 -1.19 11.58 -4.48
N GLU A 62 -2.44 11.94 -4.81
CA GLU A 62 -3.60 11.69 -3.96
C GLU A 62 -4.11 10.23 -4.05
N GLU A 63 -3.65 9.46 -5.04
CA GLU A 63 -4.15 8.11 -5.37
C GLU A 63 -3.09 7.01 -5.21
N TRP A 64 -3.51 5.85 -4.71
CA TRP A 64 -2.66 4.65 -4.56
C TRP A 64 -2.54 3.89 -5.88
N SER A 65 -1.31 3.66 -6.32
CA SER A 65 -1.02 2.85 -7.50
C SER A 65 -0.52 1.47 -7.12
N ARG A 66 -0.94 0.45 -7.88
CA ARG A 66 -0.42 -0.91 -7.71
C ARG A 66 0.94 -1.00 -8.41
N ALA A 67 1.97 -1.37 -7.66
CA ALA A 67 3.27 -1.66 -8.23
C ALA A 67 3.15 -2.88 -9.16
N GLY A 68 3.31 -2.66 -10.47
CA GLY A 68 3.39 -3.73 -11.45
C GLY A 68 4.69 -4.53 -11.24
N VAL A 69 4.54 -5.84 -11.09
CA VAL A 69 5.64 -6.83 -11.06
C VAL A 69 6.18 -7.11 -12.45
#